data_AF-A0A5Q4SV76-F1
#
_entry.id   AF-A0A5Q4SV76-F1
#
_cell.length_a   1.000
_cell.length_b   1.000
_cell.length_c   1.000
_cell.angle_alpha   90.00
_cell.angle_beta   90.00
_cell.angle_gamma   90.00
#
_symmetry.space_group_name_H-M   'P 1'
#
loop_
_entity.id
_entity.type
_entity.pdbx_description
1 polymer ?
#
loop_
_entity_poly.entity_id
_entity_poly.type
_entity_poly.pdbx_seq_one_letter_code
_entity_poly.pdbx_strand_id
1 'polypeptide(L)'
;MARRGLSRTVTGLALLAGVWALILGMTASVSVARTGPVPGPDDDRSGVSHYFAGPEGLAIPTEPCDPAGPSATDGVMAGQLNPQLGAKMAGYLDAYKMSCARMVTQAVKDRGLNPRAAAIAIATIIVETSMNNYSQAVDHTSIGLFQQQDWWGTREQRLNPAYATNAFLDAMERVYPGGSWNDAPIGDVCWRVQQPREDLRYLYGIEAGDATLIANALWAGTSTGPEHPYGSGRVVSGRSADGRLEAFAAGADGVHHAWQTTVNGDWSTWHPVGGPRNAQLAVAPNADGRLELFALSDSTFDHMWQTGPSAGWSAWENFGTGGHRLAAGNNADGRIEVFASNTEGVFHRWQTAPSGGWSGWEGTHGGPVNARLAMETAPDGRLEVFALSDSTFEHLYQSGVNGGWSAWENFGTGGRAVTASHNQDGRLEVFASNADGVFHRWQTSPSTWSAWTGTGGIPDAELTTSRTVDGRVEVFAINATTASHAWQTAPDAAFSQWETFGGGGTSIGAANNADGRIEVFGTSHAGVYHRWQTGFATWSEWAWLNDSGPAIN
;
A
#
# COMPACT_ATOMS: atom_id res chain seq x y z
N MET A 1 29.22 -36.36 -62.60
CA MET A 1 28.87 -37.80 -62.44
C MET A 1 27.54 -37.84 -61.70
N ALA A 2 26.43 -37.89 -62.44
CA ALA A 2 25.57 -39.07 -62.68
C ALA A 2 24.67 -39.38 -61.46
N ARG A 3 23.36 -39.63 -61.54
CA ARG A 3 22.37 -39.77 -62.63
C ARG A 3 21.01 -39.98 -61.92
N ARG A 4 19.90 -39.50 -62.52
CA ARG A 4 18.51 -40.05 -62.45
C ARG A 4 17.81 -40.03 -61.07
N GLY A 5 16.48 -39.92 -60.93
CA GLY A 5 15.36 -39.87 -61.86
C GLY A 5 14.02 -39.77 -61.11
N LEU A 6 13.03 -39.27 -61.84
CA LEU A 6 11.58 -39.13 -61.62
C LEU A 6 10.84 -40.00 -60.57
N SER A 7 10.04 -39.29 -59.76
CA SER A 7 8.55 -39.32 -59.65
C SER A 7 7.75 -40.50 -59.08
N ARG A 8 6.68 -40.10 -58.35
CA ARG A 8 5.33 -40.70 -58.18
C ARG A 8 5.00 -41.50 -56.88
N THR A 9 4.34 -40.77 -55.97
CA THR A 9 2.98 -40.96 -55.39
C THR A 9 2.32 -42.35 -55.33
N VAL A 10 1.63 -42.58 -54.20
CA VAL A 10 0.23 -43.08 -53.97
C VAL A 10 0.22 -44.10 -52.81
N THR A 11 -0.27 -43.75 -51.61
CA THR A 11 -1.63 -43.93 -51.03
C THR A 11 -2.01 -45.38 -50.69
N GLY A 12 -2.47 -45.62 -49.45
CA GLY A 12 -3.18 -46.86 -49.08
C GLY A 12 -3.43 -47.02 -47.57
N LEU A 13 -4.66 -46.70 -47.14
CA LEU A 13 -5.24 -47.01 -45.82
C LEU A 13 -5.38 -48.53 -45.57
N ALA A 14 -5.30 -48.95 -44.30
CA ALA A 14 -6.08 -50.07 -43.75
C ALA A 14 -6.30 -49.90 -42.24
N LEU A 15 -7.42 -50.45 -41.77
CA LEU A 15 -8.25 -50.08 -40.62
C LEU A 15 -8.35 -51.25 -39.61
N LEU A 16 -8.82 -50.96 -38.37
CA LEU A 16 -9.37 -51.84 -37.30
C LEU A 16 -8.37 -52.44 -36.30
N ALA A 17 -8.62 -52.53 -34.98
CA ALA A 17 -9.69 -52.11 -34.06
C ALA A 17 -9.18 -52.29 -32.60
N GLY A 18 -9.72 -51.54 -31.61
CA GLY A 18 -9.37 -51.78 -30.19
C GLY A 18 -9.78 -50.72 -29.16
N VAL A 19 -11.06 -50.32 -29.18
CA VAL A 19 -11.97 -49.95 -28.08
C VAL A 19 -11.48 -49.78 -26.60
N TRP A 20 -11.97 -48.68 -25.97
CA TRP A 20 -12.14 -48.31 -24.54
C TRP A 20 -10.97 -47.75 -23.69
N ALA A 21 -10.92 -46.42 -23.53
CA ALA A 21 -11.12 -45.71 -22.25
C ALA A 21 -11.33 -44.19 -22.46
N LEU A 22 -12.38 -43.66 -21.83
CA LEU A 22 -12.86 -42.28 -21.84
C LEU A 22 -11.84 -41.27 -21.29
N ILE A 23 -11.67 -40.12 -21.95
CA ILE A 23 -11.58 -38.80 -21.30
C ILE A 23 -12.36 -37.79 -22.16
N LEU A 24 -13.60 -37.52 -21.75
CA LEU A 24 -14.38 -36.37 -22.21
C LEU A 24 -13.72 -35.08 -21.71
N GLY A 25 -13.73 -34.05 -22.56
CA GLY A 25 -13.02 -32.80 -22.36
C GLY A 25 -13.41 -32.03 -21.10
N MET A 26 -12.42 -31.35 -20.53
CA MET A 26 -12.64 -30.23 -19.63
C MET A 26 -12.28 -28.96 -20.40
N THR A 27 -13.27 -28.40 -21.09
CA THR A 27 -13.29 -26.95 -21.33
C THR A 27 -13.23 -26.28 -19.96
N ALA A 28 -12.24 -25.43 -19.74
CA ALA A 28 -12.17 -24.61 -18.54
C ALA A 28 -13.50 -23.87 -18.39
N SER A 29 -14.22 -24.17 -17.30
CA SER A 29 -15.40 -23.41 -16.91
C SER A 29 -14.94 -21.97 -16.70
N VAL A 30 -15.40 -21.06 -17.55
CA VAL A 30 -15.51 -19.65 -17.17
C VAL A 30 -16.38 -19.67 -15.93
N SER A 31 -15.80 -19.40 -14.76
CA SER A 31 -16.56 -19.14 -13.55
C SER A 31 -17.38 -17.88 -13.80
N VAL A 32 -18.59 -18.05 -14.32
CA VAL A 32 -19.65 -17.06 -14.19
C VAL A 32 -19.76 -16.83 -12.69
N ALA A 33 -19.42 -15.62 -12.25
CA ALA A 33 -19.65 -15.18 -10.88
C ALA A 33 -21.09 -15.56 -10.53
N ARG A 34 -21.25 -16.50 -9.59
CA ARG A 34 -22.58 -16.78 -9.05
C ARG A 34 -23.04 -15.47 -8.44
N THR A 35 -24.14 -14.95 -8.94
CA THR A 35 -24.93 -13.94 -8.23
C THR A 35 -25.12 -14.47 -6.80
N GLY A 36 -24.62 -13.73 -5.81
CA GLY A 36 -24.93 -14.01 -4.42
C GLY A 36 -26.45 -14.08 -4.23
N PRO A 37 -26.93 -14.72 -3.15
CA PRO A 37 -28.35 -14.80 -2.89
C PRO A 37 -28.97 -13.40 -2.91
N VAL A 38 -30.00 -13.21 -3.73
CA VAL A 38 -30.84 -12.01 -3.70
C VAL A 38 -31.47 -11.96 -2.30
N PRO A 39 -31.35 -10.83 -1.57
CA PRO A 39 -31.96 -10.71 -0.25
C PRO A 39 -33.45 -11.00 -0.31
N GLY A 40 -33.95 -11.73 0.68
CA GLY A 40 -35.40 -11.81 0.91
C GLY A 40 -35.95 -10.42 1.24
N PRO A 41 -37.26 -10.18 1.04
CA PRO A 41 -37.88 -8.86 1.18
C PRO A 41 -37.75 -8.18 2.55
N ASP A 42 -37.23 -8.89 3.57
CA ASP A 42 -37.35 -8.51 4.98
C ASP A 42 -36.01 -8.21 5.69
N ASP A 43 -34.87 -8.16 4.99
CA ASP A 43 -33.55 -7.86 5.62
C ASP A 43 -33.13 -6.38 5.47
N ASP A 44 -34.10 -5.49 5.27
CA ASP A 44 -33.89 -4.05 5.12
C ASP A 44 -33.80 -3.35 6.48
N ARG A 45 -32.61 -3.31 7.06
CA ARG A 45 -32.36 -2.62 8.35
C ARG A 45 -32.42 -1.08 8.28
N SER A 46 -32.73 -0.48 7.12
CA SER A 46 -32.79 0.99 6.97
C SER A 46 -34.00 1.55 6.21
N GLY A 47 -34.91 0.70 5.73
CA GLY A 47 -36.22 1.12 5.19
C GLY A 47 -36.17 1.89 3.87
N VAL A 48 -35.04 1.88 3.16
CA VAL A 48 -34.87 2.61 1.89
C VAL A 48 -35.12 1.69 0.69
N SER A 49 -34.95 0.37 0.82
CA SER A 49 -35.10 -0.59 -0.28
C SER A 49 -36.54 -0.68 -0.80
N HIS A 50 -37.53 -0.52 0.08
CA HIS A 50 -38.94 -0.54 -0.32
C HIS A 50 -39.33 0.59 -1.28
N TYR A 51 -38.53 1.66 -1.41
CA TYR A 51 -38.78 2.75 -2.35
C TYR A 51 -38.12 2.54 -3.73
N PHE A 52 -37.20 1.59 -3.85
CA PHE A 52 -36.37 1.42 -5.06
C PHE A 52 -36.43 0.01 -5.67
N ALA A 53 -37.34 -0.85 -5.22
CA ALA A 53 -37.69 -2.03 -6.00
C ALA A 53 -38.42 -1.58 -7.27
N GLY A 54 -37.84 -1.84 -8.45
CA GLY A 54 -38.55 -1.66 -9.71
C GLY A 54 -39.88 -2.43 -9.72
N PRO A 55 -40.81 -2.15 -10.65
CA PRO A 55 -42.22 -2.58 -10.57
C PRO A 55 -42.51 -4.08 -10.44
N GLU A 56 -41.51 -4.96 -10.42
CA GLU A 56 -41.67 -6.42 -10.41
C GLU A 56 -40.67 -7.17 -9.49
N GLY A 57 -39.93 -6.49 -8.60
CA GLY A 57 -38.94 -7.16 -7.75
C GLY A 57 -37.69 -7.65 -8.50
N LEU A 58 -37.41 -7.06 -9.68
CA LEU A 58 -36.20 -7.28 -10.47
C LEU A 58 -35.12 -6.25 -10.11
N ALA A 59 -33.85 -6.66 -10.11
CA ALA A 59 -32.71 -5.78 -9.87
C ALA A 59 -32.64 -4.65 -10.92
N ILE A 60 -32.48 -3.40 -10.47
CA ILE A 60 -32.35 -2.24 -11.36
C ILE A 60 -31.07 -2.39 -12.20
N PRO A 61 -31.12 -2.30 -13.53
CA PRO A 61 -29.93 -2.47 -14.37
C PRO A 61 -28.88 -1.38 -14.12
N THR A 62 -27.61 -1.75 -14.07
CA THR A 62 -26.49 -0.85 -13.78
C THR A 62 -25.56 -0.66 -14.99
N GLU A 63 -24.88 0.48 -15.04
CA GLU A 63 -23.74 0.73 -15.94
C GLU A 63 -22.39 0.57 -15.19
N PRO A 64 -21.30 0.20 -15.86
CA PRO A 64 -19.96 0.28 -15.28
C PRO A 64 -19.63 1.71 -14.81
N CYS A 65 -19.04 1.85 -13.63
CA CYS A 65 -18.53 3.13 -13.15
C CYS A 65 -17.19 3.50 -13.81
N ASP A 66 -16.32 2.50 -13.92
CA ASP A 66 -15.10 2.56 -14.70
C ASP A 66 -15.36 1.88 -16.06
N PRO A 67 -15.05 2.50 -17.21
CA PRO A 67 -15.14 1.83 -18.51
C PRO A 67 -14.34 0.53 -18.60
N ALA A 68 -13.26 0.39 -17.82
CA ALA A 68 -12.47 -0.84 -17.70
C ALA A 68 -13.11 -1.89 -16.77
N GLY A 69 -14.16 -1.52 -16.05
CA GLY A 69 -14.83 -2.35 -15.06
C GLY A 69 -14.05 -2.45 -13.74
N PRO A 70 -14.53 -3.29 -12.81
CA PRO A 70 -13.87 -3.51 -11.52
C PRO A 70 -12.50 -4.18 -11.69
N SER A 71 -11.51 -3.66 -10.97
CA SER A 71 -10.17 -4.25 -10.88
C SER A 71 -10.10 -5.33 -9.79
N ALA A 72 -9.05 -6.15 -9.80
CA ALA A 72 -8.77 -7.08 -8.72
C ALA A 72 -8.56 -6.35 -7.39
N THR A 73 -7.90 -5.19 -7.43
CA THR A 73 -7.68 -4.30 -6.27
C THR A 73 -9.00 -3.83 -5.67
N ASP A 74 -9.99 -3.48 -6.50
CA ASP A 74 -11.33 -3.10 -6.02
C ASP A 74 -11.99 -4.25 -5.22
N GLY A 75 -11.83 -5.49 -5.69
CA GLY A 75 -12.34 -6.68 -5.00
C GLY A 75 -11.64 -6.97 -3.69
N VAL A 76 -10.32 -6.79 -3.64
CA VAL A 76 -9.53 -6.93 -2.41
C VAL A 76 -9.94 -5.88 -1.38
N MET A 77 -9.98 -4.60 -1.77
CA MET A 77 -10.38 -3.51 -0.88
C MET A 77 -11.81 -3.71 -0.34
N ALA A 78 -12.74 -4.16 -1.19
CA ALA A 78 -14.10 -4.49 -0.77
C ALA A 78 -14.12 -5.57 0.33
N GLY A 79 -13.36 -6.65 0.12
CA GLY A 79 -13.27 -7.77 1.06
C GLY A 79 -12.75 -7.36 2.43
N GLN A 80 -11.84 -6.40 2.50
CA GLN A 80 -11.26 -5.93 3.76
C GLN A 80 -12.07 -4.87 4.48
N LEU A 81 -12.73 -4.01 3.72
CA LEU A 81 -13.54 -2.95 4.29
C LEU A 81 -14.84 -3.53 4.84
N ASN A 82 -15.46 -4.52 4.17
CA ASN A 82 -16.72 -5.13 4.59
C ASN A 82 -16.84 -5.45 6.10
N PRO A 83 -15.86 -6.10 6.77
CA PRO A 83 -15.92 -6.37 8.21
C PRO A 83 -15.80 -5.14 9.10
N GLN A 84 -15.35 -4.00 8.55
CA GLN A 84 -15.13 -2.73 9.26
C GLN A 84 -16.33 -1.79 9.15
N LEU A 85 -17.19 -2.02 8.17
CA LEU A 85 -18.39 -1.22 7.93
C LEU A 85 -19.46 -1.60 8.95
N GLY A 86 -20.14 -0.60 9.51
CA GLY A 86 -21.17 -0.76 10.53
C GLY A 86 -22.59 -0.46 10.06
N ALA A 87 -22.75 0.08 8.85
CA ALA A 87 -24.01 0.56 8.31
C ALA A 87 -24.41 -0.21 7.03
N LYS A 88 -25.04 0.45 6.06
CA LYS A 88 -25.70 -0.20 4.91
C LYS A 88 -24.75 -1.04 4.06
N MET A 89 -23.49 -0.65 3.97
CA MET A 89 -22.49 -1.33 3.13
C MET A 89 -21.81 -2.52 3.82
N ALA A 90 -22.06 -2.76 5.11
CA ALA A 90 -21.50 -3.87 5.86
C ALA A 90 -21.92 -5.24 5.27
N GLY A 91 -20.95 -5.96 4.69
CA GLY A 91 -21.19 -7.24 4.01
C GLY A 91 -21.78 -7.12 2.61
N TYR A 92 -21.99 -5.90 2.11
CA TYR A 92 -22.60 -5.62 0.81
C TYR A 92 -21.65 -4.89 -0.15
N LEU A 93 -20.47 -4.49 0.31
CA LEU A 93 -19.44 -3.90 -0.53
C LEU A 93 -18.83 -4.98 -1.43
N ASP A 94 -18.75 -4.73 -2.74
CA ASP A 94 -18.15 -5.66 -3.70
C ASP A 94 -17.20 -4.90 -4.63
N ALA A 95 -16.48 -5.62 -5.49
CA ALA A 95 -15.54 -5.02 -6.44
C ALA A 95 -16.20 -3.94 -7.32
N TYR A 96 -17.47 -4.15 -7.68
CA TYR A 96 -18.20 -3.19 -8.50
C TYR A 96 -18.48 -1.88 -7.73
N LYS A 97 -19.02 -1.97 -6.51
CA LYS A 97 -19.26 -0.80 -5.66
C LYS A 97 -17.96 -0.08 -5.31
N MET A 98 -16.87 -0.83 -5.08
CA MET A 98 -15.55 -0.23 -4.88
C MET A 98 -15.03 0.49 -6.11
N SER A 99 -15.24 -0.05 -7.31
CA SER A 99 -14.90 0.67 -8.55
C SER A 99 -15.68 1.98 -8.68
N CYS A 100 -16.94 2.01 -8.23
CA CYS A 100 -17.75 3.22 -8.20
C CYS A 100 -17.24 4.26 -7.20
N ALA A 101 -16.94 3.86 -5.95
CA ALA A 101 -16.31 4.78 -5.00
C ALA A 101 -14.93 5.24 -5.47
N ARG A 102 -14.14 4.38 -6.13
CA ARG A 102 -12.85 4.76 -6.70
C ARG A 102 -13.00 5.88 -7.72
N MET A 103 -13.96 5.78 -8.64
CA MET A 103 -14.22 6.83 -9.62
C MET A 103 -14.72 8.13 -8.99
N VAL A 104 -15.56 8.05 -7.95
CA VAL A 104 -15.98 9.22 -7.16
C VAL A 104 -14.78 9.88 -6.48
N THR A 105 -13.95 9.09 -5.80
CA THR A 105 -12.75 9.56 -5.12
C THR A 105 -11.75 10.19 -6.11
N GLN A 106 -11.58 9.60 -7.29
CA GLN A 106 -10.70 10.15 -8.33
C GLN A 106 -11.20 11.52 -8.81
N ALA A 107 -12.51 11.69 -9.07
CA ALA A 107 -13.05 12.98 -9.48
C ALA A 107 -12.88 14.07 -8.40
N VAL A 108 -12.95 13.70 -7.12
CA VAL A 108 -12.66 14.60 -6.00
C VAL A 108 -11.18 15.02 -5.99
N LYS A 109 -10.26 14.08 -6.23
CA LYS A 109 -8.82 14.35 -6.35
C LYS A 109 -8.51 15.26 -7.53
N ASP A 110 -9.11 15.01 -8.69
CA ASP A 110 -8.92 15.80 -9.91
C ASP A 110 -9.37 17.26 -9.74
N ARG A 111 -10.30 17.50 -8.81
CA ARG A 111 -10.78 18.84 -8.43
C ARG A 111 -9.90 19.53 -7.37
N GLY A 112 -8.85 18.86 -6.88
CA GLY A 112 -7.97 19.38 -5.83
C GLY A 112 -8.63 19.47 -4.46
N LEU A 113 -9.69 18.69 -4.21
CA LEU A 113 -10.36 18.61 -2.91
C LEU A 113 -9.73 17.53 -2.03
N ASN A 114 -10.17 17.45 -0.76
CA ASN A 114 -9.58 16.61 0.27
C ASN A 114 -10.36 15.29 0.51
N PRO A 115 -9.83 14.34 1.32
CA PRO A 115 -10.51 13.07 1.59
C PRO A 115 -11.92 13.23 2.16
N ARG A 116 -12.18 14.32 2.90
CA ARG A 116 -13.50 14.60 3.47
C ARG A 116 -14.53 14.88 2.38
N ALA A 117 -14.17 15.56 1.29
CA ALA A 117 -15.06 15.72 0.15
C ALA A 117 -15.41 14.38 -0.51
N ALA A 118 -14.44 13.44 -0.57
CA ALA A 118 -14.72 12.07 -1.03
C ALA A 118 -15.64 11.32 -0.08
N ALA A 119 -15.45 11.44 1.24
CA ALA A 119 -16.36 10.86 2.23
C ALA A 119 -17.79 11.41 2.09
N ILE A 120 -17.97 12.70 1.82
CA ILE A 120 -19.29 13.32 1.58
C ILE A 120 -19.94 12.75 0.31
N ALA A 121 -19.19 12.68 -0.79
CA ALA A 121 -19.69 12.14 -2.04
C ALA A 121 -20.02 10.63 -1.92
N ILE A 122 -19.18 9.85 -1.23
CA ILE A 122 -19.38 8.43 -0.98
C ILE A 122 -20.62 8.20 -0.08
N ALA A 123 -20.76 8.96 1.02
CA ALA A 123 -21.95 8.87 1.88
C ALA A 123 -23.23 9.13 1.09
N THR A 124 -23.18 10.07 0.15
CA THR A 124 -24.30 10.36 -0.76
C THR A 124 -24.62 9.13 -1.61
N ILE A 125 -23.67 8.57 -2.35
CA ILE A 125 -23.96 7.44 -3.26
C ILE A 125 -24.33 6.14 -2.51
N ILE A 126 -23.90 5.96 -1.25
CA ILE A 126 -24.37 4.86 -0.40
C ILE A 126 -25.87 4.98 -0.13
N VAL A 127 -26.34 6.16 0.25
CA VAL A 127 -27.76 6.39 0.54
C VAL A 127 -28.59 6.30 -0.74
N GLU A 128 -28.19 7.04 -1.77
CA GLU A 128 -28.97 7.18 -3.01
C GLU A 128 -29.11 5.88 -3.79
N THR A 129 -28.02 5.11 -3.87
CA THR A 129 -27.97 3.96 -4.79
C THR A 129 -27.36 2.70 -4.23
N SER A 130 -26.95 2.70 -2.95
CA SER A 130 -26.10 1.61 -2.44
C SER A 130 -24.84 1.46 -3.30
N MET A 131 -24.32 2.58 -3.81
CA MET A 131 -23.16 2.68 -4.70
C MET A 131 -23.35 2.02 -6.07
N ASN A 132 -24.58 1.92 -6.56
CA ASN A 132 -24.87 1.36 -7.89
C ASN A 132 -25.14 2.46 -8.91
N ASN A 133 -24.44 2.46 -10.03
CA ASN A 133 -24.71 3.38 -11.14
C ASN A 133 -25.95 2.92 -11.94
N TYR A 134 -27.15 3.22 -11.43
CA TYR A 134 -28.40 2.77 -12.04
C TYR A 134 -28.62 3.38 -13.43
N SER A 135 -28.70 2.53 -14.44
CA SER A 135 -28.94 2.90 -15.83
C SER A 135 -30.39 3.27 -16.10
N GLN A 136 -31.33 2.84 -15.25
CA GLN A 136 -32.76 3.09 -15.43
C GLN A 136 -33.28 4.02 -14.35
N ALA A 137 -34.29 4.81 -14.73
CA ALA A 137 -34.95 5.71 -13.79
C ALA A 137 -35.82 4.91 -12.83
N VAL A 138 -35.59 5.14 -11.54
CA VAL A 138 -36.28 4.42 -10.46
C VAL A 138 -37.27 5.34 -9.73
N ASP A 139 -37.01 6.64 -9.74
CA ASP A 139 -37.91 7.69 -9.30
C ASP A 139 -37.84 8.86 -10.29
N HIS A 140 -38.96 9.23 -10.90
CA HIS A 140 -39.05 10.24 -11.96
C HIS A 140 -38.01 10.07 -13.09
N THR A 141 -37.06 11.00 -13.22
CA THR A 141 -35.97 10.96 -14.20
C THR A 141 -34.64 10.57 -13.58
N SER A 142 -34.59 10.28 -12.27
CA SER A 142 -33.37 10.06 -11.48
C SER A 142 -32.61 8.81 -11.92
N ILE A 143 -31.35 8.97 -12.29
CA ILE A 143 -30.45 7.87 -12.68
C ILE A 143 -29.05 8.09 -12.11
N GLY A 144 -28.20 7.08 -12.25
CA GLY A 144 -26.79 7.13 -11.90
C GLY A 144 -26.52 7.14 -10.40
N LEU A 145 -25.24 7.20 -10.03
CA LEU A 145 -24.76 7.02 -8.65
C LEU A 145 -25.42 7.93 -7.61
N PHE A 146 -25.77 9.16 -7.99
CA PHE A 146 -26.31 10.20 -7.13
C PHE A 146 -27.84 10.37 -7.28
N GLN A 147 -28.52 9.50 -8.03
CA GLN A 147 -29.96 9.65 -8.33
C GLN A 147 -30.32 11.06 -8.85
N GLN A 148 -29.49 11.60 -9.74
CA GLN A 148 -29.66 12.95 -10.26
C GLN A 148 -30.78 12.99 -11.31
N GLN A 149 -31.67 13.97 -11.23
CA GLN A 149 -32.70 14.24 -12.25
C GLN A 149 -32.13 14.94 -13.49
N ASP A 150 -32.91 14.98 -14.57
CA ASP A 150 -32.52 15.53 -15.88
C ASP A 150 -32.03 17.00 -15.86
N TRP A 151 -32.41 17.80 -14.88
CA TRP A 151 -31.87 19.15 -14.71
C TRP A 151 -30.40 19.21 -14.25
N TRP A 152 -29.82 18.09 -13.77
CA TRP A 152 -28.39 18.00 -13.48
C TRP A 152 -27.54 17.71 -14.73
N GLY A 153 -28.17 17.24 -15.81
CA GLY A 153 -27.48 16.94 -17.07
C GLY A 153 -28.21 15.93 -17.94
N THR A 154 -27.67 15.72 -19.13
CA THR A 154 -28.11 14.66 -20.06
C THR A 154 -28.00 13.28 -19.43
N ARG A 155 -28.65 12.28 -20.04
CA ARG A 155 -28.59 10.89 -19.56
C ARG A 155 -27.14 10.38 -19.52
N GLU A 156 -26.38 10.62 -20.57
CA GLU A 156 -24.99 10.20 -20.71
C GLU A 156 -24.10 10.85 -19.64
N GLN A 157 -24.35 12.13 -19.35
CA GLN A 157 -23.65 12.87 -18.30
C GLN A 157 -23.95 12.30 -16.90
N ARG A 158 -25.21 12.02 -16.59
CA ARG A 158 -25.61 11.52 -15.26
C ARG A 158 -25.19 10.07 -15.00
N LEU A 159 -24.96 9.28 -16.06
CA LEU A 159 -24.40 7.92 -15.97
C LEU A 159 -22.87 7.91 -15.94
N ASN A 160 -22.20 9.02 -16.23
CA ASN A 160 -20.76 9.15 -16.12
C ASN A 160 -20.37 9.56 -14.69
N PRO A 161 -19.68 8.70 -13.91
CA PRO A 161 -19.37 9.02 -12.51
C PRO A 161 -18.56 10.30 -12.32
N ALA A 162 -17.59 10.58 -13.19
CA ALA A 162 -16.77 11.78 -13.09
C ALA A 162 -17.62 13.06 -13.28
N TYR A 163 -18.52 13.07 -14.27
CA TYR A 163 -19.43 14.21 -14.44
C TYR A 163 -20.41 14.32 -13.27
N ALA A 164 -21.08 13.23 -12.89
CA ALA A 164 -22.09 13.24 -11.84
C ALA A 164 -21.52 13.69 -10.49
N THR A 165 -20.31 13.23 -10.15
CA THR A 165 -19.57 13.69 -8.96
C THR A 165 -19.23 15.16 -9.06
N ASN A 166 -18.72 15.66 -10.19
CA ASN A 166 -18.41 17.08 -10.32
C ASN A 166 -19.66 17.97 -10.22
N ALA A 167 -20.78 17.54 -10.79
CA ALA A 167 -22.04 18.26 -10.64
C ALA A 167 -22.50 18.32 -9.17
N PHE A 168 -22.40 17.20 -8.45
CA PHE A 168 -22.66 17.15 -7.00
C PHE A 168 -21.75 18.11 -6.22
N LEU A 169 -20.44 18.11 -6.53
CA LEU A 169 -19.45 18.98 -5.87
C LEU A 169 -19.70 20.47 -6.19
N ASP A 170 -20.15 20.82 -7.40
CA ASP A 170 -20.57 22.19 -7.76
C ASP A 170 -21.74 22.65 -6.89
N ALA A 171 -22.74 21.78 -6.69
CA ALA A 171 -23.85 22.07 -5.82
C ALA A 171 -23.43 22.17 -4.35
N MET A 172 -22.51 21.32 -3.89
CA MET A 172 -21.90 21.39 -2.55
C MET A 172 -21.23 22.74 -2.30
N GLU A 173 -20.34 23.18 -3.19
CA GLU A 173 -19.63 24.46 -3.05
C GLU A 173 -20.58 25.67 -3.14
N ARG A 174 -21.66 25.58 -3.92
CA ARG A 174 -22.69 26.63 -3.98
C ARG A 174 -23.49 26.75 -2.69
N VAL A 175 -23.81 25.63 -2.04
CA VAL A 175 -24.58 25.61 -0.78
C VAL A 175 -23.68 25.89 0.43
N TYR A 176 -22.41 25.52 0.35
CA TYR A 176 -21.38 25.73 1.36
C TYR A 176 -20.21 26.55 0.80
N PRO A 177 -20.42 27.87 0.56
CA PRO A 177 -19.39 28.73 0.01
C PRO A 177 -18.19 28.83 0.96
N GLY A 178 -17.01 29.08 0.39
CA GLY A 178 -15.76 29.25 1.13
C GLY A 178 -15.25 27.97 1.79
N GLY A 179 -15.72 26.79 1.36
CA GLY A 179 -15.25 25.51 1.89
C GLY A 179 -15.87 25.12 3.23
N SER A 180 -16.96 25.79 3.65
CA SER A 180 -17.63 25.57 4.95
C SER A 180 -18.24 24.17 5.13
N TRP A 181 -18.31 23.38 4.05
CA TRP A 181 -18.64 21.94 4.12
C TRP A 181 -17.60 21.13 4.89
N ASN A 182 -16.37 21.64 5.04
CA ASN A 182 -15.32 20.99 5.82
C ASN A 182 -15.67 20.89 7.31
N ASP A 183 -16.40 21.87 7.83
CA ASP A 183 -16.69 21.97 9.25
C ASP A 183 -18.09 21.43 9.59
N ALA A 184 -18.94 21.23 8.58
CA ALA A 184 -20.30 20.73 8.76
C ALA A 184 -20.34 19.19 8.87
N PRO A 185 -21.31 18.61 9.59
CA PRO A 185 -21.52 17.16 9.61
C PRO A 185 -21.77 16.62 8.20
N ILE A 186 -21.10 15.51 7.84
CA ILE A 186 -21.18 14.91 6.49
C ILE A 186 -22.64 14.71 6.05
N GLY A 187 -23.48 14.15 6.94
CA GLY A 187 -24.88 13.90 6.63
C GLY A 187 -25.69 15.18 6.35
N ASP A 188 -25.41 16.27 7.06
CA ASP A 188 -26.05 17.56 6.80
C ASP A 188 -25.62 18.14 5.46
N VAL A 189 -24.34 17.99 5.08
CA VAL A 189 -23.85 18.42 3.76
C VAL A 189 -24.56 17.64 2.66
N CYS A 190 -24.60 16.30 2.75
CA CYS A 190 -25.25 15.44 1.76
C CYS A 190 -26.73 15.81 1.59
N TRP A 191 -27.48 15.91 2.69
CA TRP A 191 -28.90 16.28 2.67
C TRP A 191 -29.13 17.65 2.05
N ARG A 192 -28.29 18.65 2.37
CA ARG A 192 -28.44 19.99 1.81
C ARG A 192 -28.14 20.06 0.32
N VAL A 193 -27.27 19.21 -0.20
CA VAL A 193 -26.97 19.15 -1.63
C VAL A 193 -28.07 18.41 -2.39
N GLN A 194 -28.49 17.26 -1.88
CA GLN A 194 -29.47 16.39 -2.55
C GLN A 194 -30.92 16.84 -2.37
N GLN A 195 -31.22 17.56 -1.29
CA GLN A 195 -32.57 18.02 -0.93
C GLN A 195 -33.64 16.90 -1.01
N PRO A 196 -33.41 15.71 -0.42
CA PRO A 196 -34.45 14.69 -0.38
C PRO A 196 -35.55 15.09 0.62
N ARG A 197 -36.60 14.28 0.73
CA ARG A 197 -37.66 14.47 1.73
C ARG A 197 -37.06 14.59 3.15
N GLU A 198 -37.65 15.45 3.98
CA GLU A 198 -37.16 15.77 5.33
C GLU A 198 -37.01 14.50 6.21
N ASP A 199 -37.90 13.52 6.04
CA ASP A 199 -37.87 12.25 6.78
C ASP A 199 -36.66 11.37 6.46
N LEU A 200 -35.90 11.67 5.40
CA LEU A 200 -34.71 10.92 4.98
C LEU A 200 -33.39 11.58 5.42
N ARG A 201 -33.45 12.77 6.07
CA ARG A 201 -32.27 13.57 6.39
C ARG A 201 -31.19 12.82 7.19
N TYR A 202 -31.60 11.98 8.13
CA TYR A 202 -30.66 11.30 9.03
C TYR A 202 -29.89 10.16 8.37
N LEU A 203 -30.33 9.65 7.21
CA LEU A 203 -29.76 8.47 6.57
C LEU A 203 -28.30 8.70 6.14
N TYR A 204 -27.96 9.86 5.58
CA TYR A 204 -26.56 10.17 5.24
C TYR A 204 -25.65 10.27 6.46
N GLY A 205 -26.20 10.67 7.62
CA GLY A 205 -25.47 10.72 8.87
C GLY A 205 -25.09 9.33 9.39
N ILE A 206 -25.95 8.33 9.16
CA ILE A 206 -25.68 6.93 9.50
C ILE A 206 -24.50 6.39 8.68
N GLU A 207 -24.47 6.69 7.38
CA GLU A 207 -23.45 6.18 6.46
C GLU A 207 -22.11 6.94 6.51
N ALA A 208 -22.05 8.08 7.21
CA ALA A 208 -20.88 8.97 7.20
C ALA A 208 -19.59 8.30 7.71
N GLY A 209 -19.69 7.41 8.70
CA GLY A 209 -18.55 6.66 9.23
C GLY A 209 -17.99 5.69 8.20
N ASP A 210 -18.85 4.83 7.65
CA ASP A 210 -18.51 3.86 6.60
C ASP A 210 -17.96 4.55 5.35
N ALA A 211 -18.58 5.65 4.92
CA ALA A 211 -18.11 6.45 3.80
C ALA A 211 -16.70 7.04 4.03
N THR A 212 -16.39 7.44 5.27
CA THR A 212 -15.05 7.94 5.62
C THR A 212 -14.01 6.84 5.55
N LEU A 213 -14.34 5.62 6.02
CA LEU A 213 -13.46 4.46 5.91
C LEU A 213 -13.15 4.11 4.45
N ILE A 214 -14.19 4.05 3.61
CA ILE A 214 -14.05 3.78 2.17
C ILE A 214 -13.24 4.89 1.48
N ALA A 215 -13.55 6.16 1.77
CA ALA A 215 -12.84 7.30 1.19
C ALA A 215 -11.36 7.29 1.55
N ASN A 216 -11.01 7.08 2.82
CA ASN A 216 -9.63 7.05 3.28
C ASN A 216 -8.83 5.90 2.64
N ALA A 217 -9.41 4.70 2.59
CA ALA A 217 -8.77 3.55 1.96
C ALA A 217 -8.48 3.80 0.48
N LEU A 218 -9.43 4.39 -0.26
CA LEU A 218 -9.22 4.77 -1.64
C LEU A 218 -8.25 5.94 -1.78
N TRP A 219 -8.23 6.87 -0.83
CA TRP A 219 -7.31 8.00 -0.84
C TRP A 219 -5.85 7.53 -0.75
N ALA A 220 -5.58 6.59 0.15
CA ALA A 220 -4.27 5.97 0.37
C ALA A 220 -3.88 4.96 -0.72
N GLY A 221 -4.84 4.19 -1.25
CA GLY A 221 -4.58 3.12 -2.24
C GLY A 221 -4.52 3.55 -3.71
N THR A 222 -4.76 4.83 -4.03
CA THR A 222 -4.70 5.38 -5.39
C THR A 222 -3.78 6.60 -5.49
N SER A 223 -2.77 6.71 -4.63
CA SER A 223 -1.93 7.91 -4.57
C SER A 223 -1.01 8.03 -5.79
N THR A 224 -1.24 9.07 -6.59
CA THR A 224 -0.20 9.84 -7.31
C THR A 224 0.63 10.70 -6.33
N GLY A 225 0.75 10.26 -5.08
CA GLY A 225 1.56 10.91 -4.06
C GLY A 225 3.02 10.51 -4.21
N PRO A 226 3.94 11.14 -3.47
CA PRO A 226 5.33 10.74 -3.48
C PRO A 226 5.47 9.25 -3.15
N GLU A 227 6.33 8.54 -3.88
CA GLU A 227 6.69 7.17 -3.54
C GLU A 227 7.50 7.18 -2.25
N HIS A 228 7.12 6.32 -1.31
CA HIS A 228 7.77 6.22 0.00
C HIS A 228 8.72 5.01 0.02
N PRO A 229 9.93 5.15 0.59
CA PRO A 229 10.92 4.07 0.66
C PRO A 229 10.43 2.85 1.45
N TYR A 230 10.93 1.66 1.09
CA TYR A 230 10.79 0.49 1.96
C TYR A 230 11.80 0.55 3.11
N GLY A 231 11.48 -0.11 4.24
CA GLY A 231 12.41 -0.27 5.34
C GLY A 231 13.67 -1.07 4.94
N SER A 232 14.82 -0.70 5.50
CA SER A 232 16.10 -1.41 5.34
C SER A 232 16.44 -2.23 6.59
N GLY A 233 17.16 -3.34 6.43
CA GLY A 233 17.55 -4.17 7.57
C GLY A 233 18.13 -5.52 7.16
N ARG A 234 18.15 -6.50 8.08
CA ARG A 234 18.57 -7.88 7.77
C ARG A 234 17.44 -8.75 7.21
N VAL A 235 16.21 -8.27 7.33
CA VAL A 235 15.04 -8.73 6.60
C VAL A 235 14.35 -7.51 6.00
N VAL A 236 14.01 -7.58 4.72
CA VAL A 236 13.26 -6.54 4.01
C VAL A 236 12.16 -7.19 3.19
N SER A 237 11.11 -6.45 2.89
CA SER A 237 10.00 -6.94 2.07
C SER A 237 9.55 -5.85 1.11
N GLY A 238 9.35 -6.22 -0.15
CA GLY A 238 8.86 -5.36 -1.22
C GLY A 238 7.57 -5.92 -1.82
N ARG A 239 6.68 -5.03 -2.28
CA ARG A 239 5.49 -5.44 -3.02
C ARG A 239 5.79 -5.43 -4.52
N SER A 240 5.74 -6.62 -5.13
CA SER A 240 5.84 -6.78 -6.57
C SER A 240 4.68 -6.10 -7.30
N ALA A 241 4.84 -5.80 -8.59
CA ALA A 241 3.84 -5.08 -9.41
C ALA A 241 2.47 -5.78 -9.49
N ASP A 242 2.44 -7.10 -9.30
CA ASP A 242 1.23 -7.92 -9.22
C ASP A 242 0.56 -7.92 -7.83
N GLY A 243 1.08 -7.15 -6.89
CA GLY A 243 0.54 -6.98 -5.53
C GLY A 243 1.02 -8.02 -4.51
N ARG A 244 1.81 -9.02 -4.92
CA ARG A 244 2.35 -10.02 -3.98
C ARG A 244 3.53 -9.44 -3.19
N LEU A 245 3.61 -9.75 -1.90
CA LEU A 245 4.80 -9.46 -1.12
C LEU A 245 5.93 -10.45 -1.44
N GLU A 246 7.16 -9.95 -1.41
CA GLU A 246 8.39 -10.70 -1.56
C GLU A 246 9.38 -10.26 -0.47
N ALA A 247 9.80 -11.22 0.36
CA ALA A 247 10.67 -11.01 1.51
C ALA A 247 12.09 -11.52 1.20
N PHE A 248 13.09 -10.80 1.69
CA PHE A 248 14.51 -11.11 1.53
C PHE A 248 15.20 -11.11 2.88
N ALA A 249 16.11 -12.06 3.10
CA ALA A 249 16.90 -12.14 4.32
C ALA A 249 18.33 -12.59 4.03
N ALA A 250 19.31 -12.00 4.71
CA ALA A 250 20.73 -12.28 4.49
C ALA A 250 21.37 -13.01 5.68
N GLY A 251 21.63 -14.30 5.50
CA GLY A 251 22.30 -15.16 6.47
C GLY A 251 23.80 -15.31 6.22
N ALA A 252 24.43 -16.20 6.97
CA ALA A 252 25.87 -16.49 6.85
C ALA A 252 26.26 -17.17 5.52
N ASP A 253 25.28 -17.72 4.79
CA ASP A 253 25.44 -18.40 3.50
C ASP A 253 25.06 -17.54 2.30
N GLY A 254 24.47 -16.37 2.51
CA GLY A 254 24.08 -15.42 1.47
C GLY A 254 22.66 -14.89 1.67
N VAL A 255 22.11 -14.33 0.61
CA VAL A 255 20.75 -13.81 0.54
C VAL A 255 19.80 -14.92 0.08
N HIS A 256 18.66 -15.00 0.75
CA HIS A 256 17.52 -15.84 0.38
C HIS A 256 16.29 -14.97 0.19
N HIS A 257 15.34 -15.46 -0.60
CA HIS A 257 14.03 -14.81 -0.76
C HIS A 257 12.87 -15.81 -0.67
N ALA A 258 11.72 -15.30 -0.29
CA ALA A 258 10.44 -15.99 -0.29
C ALA A 258 9.36 -15.02 -0.78
N TRP A 259 8.32 -15.52 -1.43
CA TRP A 259 7.25 -14.69 -1.97
C TRP A 259 5.88 -15.26 -1.65
N GLN A 260 4.87 -14.40 -1.57
CA GLN A 260 3.49 -14.87 -1.54
C GLN A 260 3.15 -15.56 -2.86
N THR A 261 2.58 -16.76 -2.81
CA THR A 261 2.21 -17.56 -3.99
C THR A 261 0.97 -17.01 -4.71
N THR A 262 0.11 -16.32 -3.96
CA THR A 262 -1.00 -15.50 -4.46
C THR A 262 -1.07 -14.21 -3.64
N VAL A 263 -1.66 -13.15 -4.18
CA VAL A 263 -1.84 -11.88 -3.46
C VAL A 263 -2.52 -12.12 -2.11
N ASN A 264 -1.92 -11.63 -1.02
CA ASN A 264 -2.37 -11.80 0.38
C ASN A 264 -2.46 -13.26 0.86
N GLY A 265 -1.82 -14.20 0.16
CA GLY A 265 -1.93 -15.63 0.43
C GLY A 265 -0.69 -16.23 1.11
N ASP A 266 -0.59 -17.55 1.00
CA ASP A 266 0.52 -18.33 1.57
C ASP A 266 1.86 -17.98 0.92
N TRP A 267 2.94 -18.15 1.69
CA TRP A 267 4.31 -17.92 1.25
C TRP A 267 4.91 -19.15 0.58
N SER A 268 5.84 -18.96 -0.34
CA SER A 268 6.73 -20.01 -0.85
C SER A 268 7.67 -20.49 0.26
N THR A 269 8.35 -21.62 0.04
CA THR A 269 9.58 -21.93 0.80
C THR A 269 10.66 -20.89 0.50
N TRP A 270 11.69 -20.81 1.34
CA TRP A 270 12.83 -19.94 1.07
C TRP A 270 13.70 -20.50 -0.05
N HIS A 271 14.15 -19.61 -0.93
CA HIS A 271 15.05 -19.94 -2.04
C HIS A 271 16.35 -19.13 -1.95
N PRO A 272 17.54 -19.77 -2.08
CA PRO A 272 18.79 -19.04 -2.10
C PRO A 272 18.95 -18.28 -3.42
N VAL A 273 19.30 -17.00 -3.33
CA VAL A 273 19.65 -16.17 -4.50
C VAL A 273 21.13 -15.80 -4.52
N GLY A 274 21.93 -16.27 -3.54
CA GLY A 274 23.37 -16.05 -3.48
C GLY A 274 23.70 -14.65 -2.94
N GLY A 275 24.72 -13.99 -3.49
CA GLY A 275 25.08 -12.63 -3.12
C GLY A 275 25.84 -12.50 -1.78
N PRO A 276 26.00 -11.28 -1.26
CA PRO A 276 26.80 -10.99 -0.08
C PRO A 276 26.24 -11.65 1.19
N ARG A 277 27.14 -12.23 2.00
CA ARG A 277 26.81 -12.89 3.27
C ARG A 277 26.63 -11.87 4.37
N ASN A 278 25.71 -12.14 5.30
CA ASN A 278 25.40 -11.29 6.46
C ASN A 278 25.12 -9.82 6.08
N ALA A 279 24.59 -9.60 4.88
CA ALA A 279 24.38 -8.27 4.35
C ALA A 279 23.27 -7.52 5.10
N GLN A 280 23.39 -6.19 5.13
CA GLN A 280 22.24 -5.31 5.24
C GLN A 280 21.57 -5.22 3.88
N LEU A 281 20.25 -5.21 3.88
CA LEU A 281 19.43 -5.19 2.69
C LEU A 281 18.59 -3.92 2.63
N ALA A 282 18.36 -3.44 1.41
CA ALA A 282 17.30 -2.49 1.08
C ALA A 282 16.68 -2.90 -0.26
N VAL A 283 15.39 -2.64 -0.44
CA VAL A 283 14.67 -2.91 -1.68
C VAL A 283 13.97 -1.63 -2.13
N ALA A 284 13.97 -1.36 -3.42
CA ALA A 284 13.22 -0.24 -3.99
C ALA A 284 12.55 -0.67 -5.31
N PRO A 285 11.35 -0.16 -5.62
CA PRO A 285 10.72 -0.36 -6.91
C PRO A 285 11.36 0.57 -7.95
N ASN A 286 11.63 0.05 -9.13
CA ASN A 286 11.91 0.86 -10.30
C ASN A 286 10.61 1.49 -10.81
N ALA A 287 10.71 2.64 -11.49
CA ALA A 287 9.57 3.31 -12.13
C ALA A 287 8.80 2.42 -13.15
N ASP A 288 9.45 1.40 -13.69
CA ASP A 288 8.84 0.40 -14.58
C ASP A 288 8.13 -0.76 -13.85
N GLY A 289 8.11 -0.76 -12.51
CA GLY A 289 7.47 -1.76 -11.67
C GLY A 289 8.34 -2.95 -11.27
N ARG A 290 9.62 -3.00 -11.68
CA ARG A 290 10.56 -4.05 -11.25
C ARG A 290 11.11 -3.76 -9.87
N LEU A 291 11.13 -4.76 -8.97
CA LEU A 291 11.88 -4.61 -7.72
C LEU A 291 13.39 -4.71 -7.95
N GLU A 292 14.16 -3.94 -7.18
CA GLU A 292 15.62 -3.99 -7.15
C GLU A 292 16.12 -4.06 -5.70
N LEU A 293 16.97 -5.05 -5.45
CA LEU A 293 17.50 -5.41 -4.15
C LEU A 293 18.97 -5.02 -4.06
N PHE A 294 19.32 -4.36 -2.97
CA PHE A 294 20.64 -3.85 -2.65
C PHE A 294 21.16 -4.59 -1.41
N ALA A 295 22.37 -5.14 -1.50
CA ALA A 295 22.99 -5.91 -0.43
C ALA A 295 24.38 -5.36 -0.09
N LEU A 296 24.51 -4.79 1.11
CA LEU A 296 25.75 -4.23 1.63
C LEU A 296 26.33 -5.14 2.73
N SER A 297 27.58 -5.54 2.58
CA SER A 297 28.36 -6.25 3.59
C SER A 297 29.59 -5.44 3.96
N ASP A 298 30.38 -5.93 4.93
CA ASP A 298 31.64 -5.26 5.32
C ASP A 298 32.64 -5.14 4.16
N SER A 299 32.55 -5.99 3.13
CA SER A 299 33.54 -6.06 2.05
C SER A 299 33.02 -5.70 0.65
N THR A 300 31.74 -5.93 0.37
CA THR A 300 31.13 -5.64 -0.94
C THR A 300 29.75 -5.02 -0.81
N PHE A 301 29.40 -4.22 -1.82
CA PHE A 301 28.04 -3.79 -2.08
C PHE A 301 27.65 -4.33 -3.46
N ASP A 302 26.68 -5.24 -3.50
CA ASP A 302 26.13 -5.78 -4.75
C ASP A 302 24.62 -5.48 -4.85
N HIS A 303 24.09 -5.50 -6.07
CA HIS A 303 22.65 -5.37 -6.32
C HIS A 303 22.15 -6.38 -7.35
N MET A 304 20.85 -6.64 -7.34
CA MET A 304 20.14 -7.49 -8.30
C MET A 304 18.73 -6.94 -8.54
N TRP A 305 18.13 -7.22 -9.69
CA TRP A 305 16.81 -6.69 -10.05
C TRP A 305 15.92 -7.74 -10.70
N GLN A 306 14.61 -7.59 -10.57
CA GLN A 306 13.66 -8.34 -11.39
C GLN A 306 13.89 -7.99 -12.87
N THR A 307 13.91 -8.99 -13.75
CA THR A 307 14.14 -8.86 -15.20
C THR A 307 12.92 -8.34 -15.97
N GLY A 308 11.77 -8.27 -15.30
CA GLY A 308 10.50 -7.72 -15.73
C GLY A 308 9.59 -7.61 -14.50
N PRO A 309 8.52 -6.80 -14.52
CA PRO A 309 7.65 -6.65 -13.36
C PRO A 309 7.12 -8.00 -12.89
N SER A 310 7.33 -8.33 -11.60
CA SER A 310 6.95 -9.62 -11.01
C SER A 310 7.58 -10.86 -11.70
N ALA A 311 8.69 -10.70 -12.43
CA ALA A 311 9.40 -11.78 -13.11
C ALA A 311 10.57 -12.33 -12.25
N GLY A 312 11.36 -13.22 -12.84
CA GLY A 312 12.59 -13.72 -12.21
C GLY A 312 13.67 -12.65 -12.06
N TRP A 313 14.68 -12.96 -11.27
CA TRP A 313 15.75 -12.04 -10.90
C TRP A 313 17.00 -12.13 -11.80
N SER A 314 17.73 -11.02 -11.92
CA SER A 314 19.06 -10.96 -12.56
C SER A 314 20.11 -11.71 -11.75
N ALA A 315 21.30 -11.87 -12.33
CA ALA A 315 22.49 -12.16 -11.53
C ALA A 315 22.86 -10.94 -10.67
N TRP A 316 23.64 -11.16 -9.62
CA TRP A 316 24.25 -10.10 -8.82
C TRP A 316 25.28 -9.33 -9.64
N GLU A 317 25.23 -8.02 -9.55
CA GLU A 317 26.25 -7.13 -10.08
C GLU A 317 26.91 -6.33 -8.96
N ASN A 318 28.20 -6.06 -9.10
CA ASN A 318 28.91 -5.25 -8.13
C ASN A 318 28.43 -3.80 -8.23
N PHE A 319 27.98 -3.28 -7.09
CA PHE A 319 27.43 -1.95 -6.96
C PHE A 319 28.37 -0.99 -6.22
N GLY A 320 29.42 -1.51 -5.58
CA GLY A 320 30.42 -0.72 -4.89
C GLY A 320 31.24 -1.56 -3.91
N THR A 321 31.85 -0.87 -2.96
CA THR A 321 32.63 -1.47 -1.87
C THR A 321 31.77 -1.66 -0.63
N GLY A 322 32.27 -2.42 0.34
CA GLY A 322 31.57 -2.67 1.60
C GLY A 322 31.30 -1.42 2.46
N GLY A 323 30.51 -1.63 3.52
CA GLY A 323 30.03 -0.60 4.44
C GLY A 323 29.19 -1.20 5.57
N HIS A 324 28.51 -0.36 6.35
CA HIS A 324 27.81 -0.79 7.56
C HIS A 324 26.30 -0.91 7.40
N ARG A 325 25.65 0.10 6.83
CA ARG A 325 24.18 0.19 6.66
C ARG A 325 23.85 0.98 5.40
N LEU A 326 22.68 0.72 4.82
CA LEU A 326 22.19 1.35 3.61
C LEU A 326 20.71 1.74 3.75
N ALA A 327 20.27 2.68 2.92
CA ALA A 327 18.86 2.98 2.66
C ALA A 327 18.67 3.21 1.16
N ALA A 328 17.52 2.83 0.61
CA ALA A 328 17.19 3.01 -0.81
C ALA A 328 15.75 3.49 -0.96
N GLY A 329 15.48 4.33 -1.94
CA GLY A 329 14.16 4.91 -2.18
C GLY A 329 14.14 5.77 -3.42
N ASN A 330 12.99 6.39 -3.68
CA ASN A 330 12.68 6.95 -4.99
C ASN A 330 12.65 8.47 -4.92
N ASN A 331 13.38 9.10 -5.83
CA ASN A 331 13.15 10.49 -6.17
C ASN A 331 11.73 10.67 -6.73
N ALA A 332 11.18 11.89 -6.67
CA ALA A 332 9.84 12.18 -7.18
C ALA A 332 9.69 11.93 -8.70
N ASP A 333 10.78 11.86 -9.45
CA ASP A 333 10.81 11.48 -10.86
C ASP A 333 10.89 9.96 -11.12
N GLY A 334 10.87 9.14 -10.07
CA GLY A 334 10.91 7.67 -10.15
C GLY A 334 12.32 7.08 -10.23
N ARG A 335 13.39 7.90 -10.14
CA ARG A 335 14.77 7.40 -10.06
C ARG A 335 15.08 6.88 -8.66
N ILE A 336 15.61 5.67 -8.57
CA ILE A 336 16.12 5.14 -7.30
C ILE A 336 17.39 5.91 -6.90
N GLU A 337 17.48 6.25 -5.62
CA GLU A 337 18.69 6.78 -4.98
C GLU A 337 19.00 5.97 -3.71
N VAL A 338 20.27 5.61 -3.56
CA VAL A 338 20.77 4.69 -2.55
C VAL A 338 21.83 5.39 -1.74
N PHE A 339 21.69 5.32 -0.42
CA PHE A 339 22.65 5.83 0.55
C PHE A 339 23.34 4.68 1.26
N ALA A 340 24.63 4.83 1.55
CA ALA A 340 25.40 3.89 2.35
C ALA A 340 26.33 4.64 3.31
N SER A 341 26.43 4.14 4.54
CA SER A 341 27.40 4.63 5.53
C SER A 341 28.52 3.62 5.71
N ASN A 342 29.74 4.12 5.81
CA ASN A 342 30.94 3.34 6.13
C ASN A 342 31.80 4.11 7.16
N THR A 343 33.07 3.72 7.32
CA THR A 343 34.01 4.33 8.26
C THR A 343 34.46 5.74 7.89
N GLU A 344 34.16 6.22 6.68
CA GLU A 344 34.58 7.53 6.16
C GLU A 344 33.42 8.54 6.12
N GLY A 345 32.18 8.09 6.15
CA GLY A 345 31.00 8.95 6.20
C GLY A 345 29.80 8.32 5.51
N VAL A 346 28.93 9.17 4.96
CA VAL A 346 27.77 8.76 4.17
C VAL A 346 27.99 9.12 2.70
N PHE A 347 27.66 8.16 1.84
CA PHE A 347 27.78 8.27 0.40
C PHE A 347 26.45 7.94 -0.25
N HIS A 348 26.25 8.42 -1.47
CA HIS A 348 25.06 8.14 -2.24
C HIS A 348 25.35 7.87 -3.72
N ARG A 349 24.42 7.17 -4.36
CA ARG A 349 24.45 6.81 -5.77
C ARG A 349 23.02 6.77 -6.28
N TRP A 350 22.78 7.27 -7.49
CA TRP A 350 21.42 7.42 -8.03
C TRP A 350 21.32 6.93 -9.47
N GLN A 351 20.12 6.52 -9.86
CA GLN A 351 19.81 6.28 -11.26
C GLN A 351 19.85 7.62 -12.02
N THR A 352 20.52 7.64 -13.17
CA THR A 352 20.64 8.81 -14.07
C THR A 352 19.40 9.05 -14.94
N ALA A 353 18.54 8.04 -15.06
CA ALA A 353 17.22 8.09 -15.66
C ALA A 353 16.33 7.05 -14.96
N PRO A 354 15.00 7.22 -14.89
CA PRO A 354 14.12 6.25 -14.26
C PRO A 354 14.32 4.86 -14.87
N SER A 355 14.59 3.85 -14.03
CA SER A 355 14.86 2.48 -14.48
C SER A 355 16.06 2.32 -15.44
N GLY A 356 16.99 3.27 -15.39
CA GLY A 356 18.15 3.35 -16.27
C GLY A 356 19.50 3.13 -15.58
N GLY A 357 20.57 3.65 -16.19
CA GLY A 357 21.93 3.51 -15.68
C GLY A 357 22.18 4.30 -14.39
N TRP A 358 23.29 4.04 -13.72
CA TRP A 358 23.64 4.61 -12.41
C TRP A 358 24.77 5.66 -12.49
N SER A 359 24.75 6.65 -11.60
CA SER A 359 25.86 7.57 -11.36
C SER A 359 27.05 6.87 -10.71
N GLY A 360 28.15 7.58 -10.45
CA GLY A 360 29.19 7.12 -9.52
C GLY A 360 28.72 7.21 -8.06
N TRP A 361 29.48 6.60 -7.13
CA TRP A 361 29.31 6.93 -5.71
C TRP A 361 29.89 8.32 -5.44
N GLU A 362 29.10 9.17 -4.80
CA GLU A 362 29.50 10.50 -4.36
C GLU A 362 29.34 10.64 -2.84
N GLY A 363 30.16 11.48 -2.22
CA GLY A 363 30.05 11.76 -0.78
C GLY A 363 29.00 12.84 -0.52
N THR A 364 28.28 12.75 0.60
CA THR A 364 27.24 13.72 0.97
C THR A 364 27.80 14.89 1.80
N HIS A 365 29.01 15.35 1.45
CA HIS A 365 29.76 16.36 2.22
C HIS A 365 30.03 15.98 3.69
N GLY A 366 30.11 14.67 4.00
CA GLY A 366 30.43 14.14 5.33
C GLY A 366 29.36 13.21 5.88
N GLY A 367 28.88 13.49 7.08
CA GLY A 367 27.84 12.75 7.78
C GLY A 367 28.37 11.74 8.79
N PRO A 368 27.51 11.21 9.67
CA PRO A 368 27.92 10.28 10.71
C PRO A 368 28.50 8.99 10.12
N VAL A 369 29.70 8.62 10.56
CA VAL A 369 30.34 7.35 10.19
C VAL A 369 29.63 6.18 10.85
N ASN A 370 29.65 5.01 10.20
CA ASN A 370 29.08 3.76 10.70
C ASN A 370 27.60 3.90 11.12
N ALA A 371 26.87 4.78 10.46
CA ALA A 371 25.52 5.16 10.84
C ALA A 371 24.48 4.21 10.27
N ARG A 372 23.44 3.96 11.07
CA ARG A 372 22.17 3.38 10.63
C ARG A 372 21.39 4.45 9.88
N LEU A 373 20.89 4.08 8.72
CA LEU A 373 20.23 5.00 7.80
C LEU A 373 18.74 4.69 7.75
N ALA A 374 17.92 5.73 7.82
CA ALA A 374 16.52 5.71 7.42
C ALA A 374 16.32 6.81 6.38
N MET A 375 15.38 6.60 5.46
CA MET A 375 15.03 7.58 4.44
C MET A 375 13.53 7.64 4.30
N GLU A 376 13.00 8.84 4.08
CA GLU A 376 11.59 9.04 3.82
C GLU A 376 11.39 10.23 2.87
N THR A 377 10.27 10.21 2.15
CA THR A 377 9.88 11.27 1.22
C THR A 377 8.97 12.26 1.92
N ALA A 378 9.44 13.51 2.02
CA ALA A 378 8.66 14.62 2.55
C ALA A 378 7.41 14.91 1.70
N PRO A 379 6.37 15.56 2.25
CA PRO A 379 5.14 15.87 1.51
C PRO A 379 5.34 16.61 0.19
N ASP A 380 6.43 17.37 0.07
CA ASP A 380 6.76 18.16 -1.12
C ASP A 380 7.52 17.35 -2.19
N GLY A 381 7.76 16.06 -1.96
CA GLY A 381 8.45 15.15 -2.88
C GLY A 381 9.97 15.12 -2.72
N ARG A 382 10.54 15.81 -1.73
CA ARG A 382 11.98 15.75 -1.43
C ARG A 382 12.31 14.54 -0.57
N LEU A 383 13.43 13.90 -0.85
CA LEU A 383 13.99 12.88 0.04
C LEU A 383 14.68 13.52 1.24
N GLU A 384 14.51 12.91 2.41
CA GLU A 384 15.20 13.25 3.66
C GLU A 384 15.81 11.99 4.27
N VAL A 385 17.09 12.07 4.64
CA VAL A 385 17.89 10.95 5.13
C VAL A 385 18.34 11.23 6.56
N PHE A 386 18.11 10.24 7.42
CA PHE A 386 18.40 10.26 8.85
C PHE A 386 19.54 9.29 9.14
N ALA A 387 20.62 9.77 9.74
CA ALA A 387 21.81 8.97 10.04
C ALA A 387 22.08 8.94 11.55
N LEU A 388 21.96 7.74 12.12
CA LEU A 388 22.15 7.48 13.54
C LEU A 388 23.37 6.56 13.76
N SER A 389 24.44 7.10 14.33
CA SER A 389 25.52 6.30 14.90
C SER A 389 25.30 6.10 16.40
N ASP A 390 26.20 5.36 17.05
CA ASP A 390 26.12 5.12 18.49
C ASP A 390 26.27 6.41 19.32
N SER A 391 26.84 7.48 18.76
CA SER A 391 27.08 8.76 19.46
C SER A 391 26.45 9.98 18.80
N THR A 392 26.10 9.91 17.51
CA THR A 392 25.69 11.06 16.70
C THR A 392 24.39 10.77 15.98
N PHE A 393 23.48 11.75 15.94
CA PHE A 393 22.30 11.71 15.09
C PHE A 393 22.23 13.01 14.28
N GLU A 394 22.36 12.88 12.96
CA GLU A 394 22.23 13.97 12.00
C GLU A 394 21.23 13.60 10.91
N HIS A 395 20.76 14.62 10.20
CA HIS A 395 19.91 14.46 9.02
C HIS A 395 20.33 15.41 7.91
N LEU A 396 19.98 15.08 6.68
CA LEU A 396 20.07 15.97 5.52
C LEU A 396 18.88 15.72 4.60
N TYR A 397 18.54 16.74 3.81
CA TYR A 397 17.40 16.71 2.91
C TYR A 397 17.81 17.26 1.55
N GLN A 398 17.06 16.89 0.50
CA GLN A 398 17.24 17.55 -0.78
C GLN A 398 16.90 19.03 -0.66
N SER A 399 17.72 19.90 -1.26
CA SER A 399 17.50 21.36 -1.30
C SER A 399 16.35 21.78 -2.23
N GLY A 400 15.91 20.87 -3.10
CA GLY A 400 14.76 20.96 -3.97
C GLY A 400 14.41 19.56 -4.50
N VAL A 401 13.20 19.37 -5.03
CA VAL A 401 12.76 18.07 -5.57
C VAL A 401 13.73 17.61 -6.66
N ASN A 402 14.24 16.39 -6.54
CA ASN A 402 15.25 15.80 -7.45
C ASN A 402 16.57 16.61 -7.52
N GLY A 403 16.83 17.46 -6.53
CA GLY A 403 17.97 18.38 -6.50
C GLY A 403 19.18 17.86 -5.72
N GLY A 404 20.13 18.76 -5.47
CA GLY A 404 21.27 18.48 -4.59
C GLY A 404 20.88 18.46 -3.11
N TRP A 405 21.84 18.11 -2.25
CA TRP A 405 21.60 17.87 -0.82
C TRP A 405 21.99 19.07 0.06
N SER A 406 21.29 19.24 1.19
CA SER A 406 21.67 20.16 2.26
C SER A 406 22.98 19.73 2.93
N ALA A 407 23.53 20.59 3.80
CA ALA A 407 24.51 20.14 4.78
C ALA A 407 23.84 19.20 5.80
N TRP A 408 24.64 18.36 6.45
CA TRP A 408 24.22 17.59 7.62
C TRP A 408 23.93 18.53 8.79
N GLU A 409 22.78 18.35 9.42
CA GLU A 409 22.35 19.12 10.58
C GLU A 409 22.17 18.20 11.78
N ASN A 410 22.54 18.69 12.98
CA ASN A 410 22.31 17.93 14.21
C ASN A 410 20.81 17.66 14.39
N PHE A 411 20.47 16.39 14.51
CA PHE A 411 19.10 15.94 14.68
C PHE A 411 18.86 15.35 16.07
N GLY A 412 19.90 15.01 16.83
CA GLY A 412 19.80 14.54 18.20
C GLY A 412 21.10 13.94 18.71
N THR A 413 20.98 12.99 19.64
CA THR A 413 22.09 12.18 20.17
C THR A 413 22.07 10.77 19.57
N GLY A 414 23.20 10.07 19.61
CA GLY A 414 23.33 8.71 19.13
C GLY A 414 22.39 7.69 19.79
N GLY A 415 22.34 6.49 19.21
CA GLY A 415 21.40 5.45 19.62
C GLY A 415 21.60 4.12 18.88
N ARG A 416 20.59 3.25 18.99
CA ARG A 416 20.64 1.87 18.55
C ARG A 416 19.94 1.61 17.22
N ALA A 417 18.83 2.26 16.91
CA ALA A 417 18.16 2.12 15.62
C ALA A 417 17.36 3.38 15.28
N VAL A 418 17.14 3.61 13.99
CA VAL A 418 16.34 4.71 13.45
C VAL A 418 15.41 4.16 12.38
N THR A 419 14.18 4.66 12.36
CA THR A 419 13.21 4.42 11.30
C THR A 419 12.37 5.67 11.11
N ALA A 420 11.88 5.90 9.89
CA ALA A 420 11.08 7.07 9.55
C ALA A 420 9.75 6.61 8.96
N SER A 421 8.74 7.45 9.10
CA SER A 421 7.41 7.27 8.54
C SER A 421 6.83 8.65 8.21
N HIS A 422 5.64 8.64 7.64
CA HIS A 422 4.87 9.85 7.36
C HIS A 422 3.46 9.72 7.94
N ASN A 423 2.98 10.82 8.47
CA ASN A 423 1.64 10.97 9.02
C ASN A 423 0.58 11.02 7.89
N GLN A 424 -0.70 10.95 8.25
CA GLN A 424 -1.78 11.00 7.26
C GLN A 424 -1.88 12.38 6.60
N ASP A 425 -1.47 13.43 7.32
CA ASP A 425 -1.27 14.78 6.80
C ASP A 425 0.04 14.96 6.00
N GLY A 426 0.82 13.90 5.83
CA GLY A 426 2.08 13.84 5.09
C GLY A 426 3.32 14.18 5.92
N ARG A 427 3.20 14.78 7.11
CA ARG A 427 4.36 15.21 7.91
C ARG A 427 5.24 14.03 8.29
N LEU A 428 6.55 14.21 8.17
CA LEU A 428 7.49 13.16 8.57
C LEU A 428 7.51 12.97 10.09
N GLU A 429 7.67 11.72 10.50
CA GLU A 429 7.86 11.32 11.89
C GLU A 429 8.92 10.25 12.00
N VAL A 430 9.91 10.51 12.84
CA VAL A 430 11.14 9.74 12.96
C VAL A 430 11.19 9.13 14.35
N PHE A 431 11.51 7.85 14.41
CA PHE A 431 11.65 7.08 15.65
C PHE A 431 13.10 6.65 15.80
N ALA A 432 13.61 6.74 17.03
CA ALA A 432 14.92 6.25 17.38
C ALA A 432 14.91 5.52 18.71
N SER A 433 15.72 4.48 18.83
CA SER A 433 15.91 3.73 20.07
C SER A 433 17.28 3.97 20.67
N ASN A 434 17.41 3.79 21.98
CA ASN A 434 18.69 3.72 22.70
C ASN A 434 18.52 2.85 23.96
N ALA A 435 19.47 2.92 24.89
CA ALA A 435 19.46 2.15 26.15
C ALA A 435 18.27 2.49 27.08
N ASP A 436 17.60 3.64 26.89
CA ASP A 436 16.47 4.09 27.71
C ASP A 436 15.11 3.74 27.12
N GLY A 437 15.04 3.35 25.84
CA GLY A 437 13.79 3.01 25.15
C GLY A 437 13.69 3.61 23.74
N VAL A 438 12.45 3.91 23.33
CA VAL A 438 12.10 4.47 22.03
C VAL A 438 11.61 5.91 22.18
N PHE A 439 12.08 6.76 21.29
CA PHE A 439 11.79 8.18 21.21
C PHE A 439 11.31 8.51 19.80
N HIS A 440 10.53 9.58 19.68
CA HIS A 440 10.09 10.09 18.38
C HIS A 440 10.19 11.60 18.28
N ARG A 441 10.23 12.08 17.04
CA ARG A 441 10.26 13.49 16.65
C ARG A 441 9.48 13.63 15.34
N TRP A 442 8.68 14.67 15.21
CA TRP A 442 7.82 14.87 14.04
C TRP A 442 7.94 16.28 13.49
N GLN A 443 7.73 16.42 12.19
CA GLN A 443 7.66 17.74 11.55
C GLN A 443 6.48 18.52 12.12
N THR A 444 6.68 19.79 12.43
CA THR A 444 5.61 20.75 12.80
C THR A 444 5.31 21.72 11.66
N SER A 445 6.22 21.80 10.68
CA SER A 445 6.06 22.43 9.37
C SER A 445 7.04 21.77 8.40
N PRO A 446 7.03 22.08 7.08
CA PRO A 446 7.97 21.52 6.12
C PRO A 446 9.46 21.76 6.42
N SER A 447 9.79 22.67 7.34
CA SER A 447 11.17 23.02 7.71
C SER A 447 11.43 23.05 9.21
N THR A 448 10.49 22.61 10.05
CA THR A 448 10.65 22.64 11.52
C THR A 448 10.17 21.35 12.16
N TRP A 449 10.78 21.00 13.28
CA TRP A 449 10.54 19.75 13.99
C TRP A 449 10.16 19.99 15.46
N SER A 450 9.40 19.06 16.05
CA SER A 450 9.15 19.00 17.49
C SER A 450 10.44 18.69 18.27
N ALA A 451 10.39 18.72 19.60
CA ALA A 451 11.47 18.15 20.41
C ALA A 451 11.36 16.61 20.43
N TRP A 452 12.49 15.91 20.65
CA TRP A 452 12.48 14.48 20.91
C TRP A 452 11.64 14.18 22.15
N THR A 453 10.66 13.30 21.99
CA THR A 453 9.76 12.87 23.07
C THR A 453 9.89 11.36 23.26
N GLY A 454 9.94 10.88 24.50
CA GLY A 454 9.91 9.45 24.77
C GLY A 454 8.52 8.88 24.53
N THR A 455 8.43 7.74 23.83
CA THR A 455 7.17 6.99 23.68
C THR A 455 7.13 5.76 24.60
N GLY A 456 8.25 5.43 25.27
CA GLY A 456 8.38 4.22 26.07
C GLY A 456 9.07 3.13 25.26
N GLY A 457 8.48 1.94 25.19
CA GLY A 457 9.05 0.82 24.43
C GLY A 457 10.23 0.15 25.10
N ILE A 458 10.72 -0.93 24.47
CA ILE A 458 11.83 -1.71 25.00
C ILE A 458 13.19 -1.06 24.64
N PRO A 459 14.19 -1.14 25.53
CA PRO A 459 15.51 -0.56 25.28
C PRO A 459 16.30 -1.37 24.25
N ASP A 460 17.26 -0.69 23.63
CA ASP A 460 18.22 -1.25 22.67
C ASP A 460 17.58 -2.04 21.53
N ALA A 461 16.41 -1.59 21.09
CA ALA A 461 15.63 -2.25 20.05
C ALA A 461 16.13 -1.91 18.62
N GLU A 462 16.07 -2.87 17.70
CA GLU A 462 15.89 -2.55 16.28
C GLU A 462 14.44 -2.12 16.06
N LEU A 463 14.21 -1.21 15.11
CA LEU A 463 12.91 -0.57 14.88
C LEU A 463 12.48 -0.71 13.41
N THR A 464 11.17 -0.80 13.20
CA THR A 464 10.54 -0.58 11.89
C THR A 464 9.19 0.07 12.09
N THR A 465 8.74 0.84 11.10
CA THR A 465 7.39 1.40 11.04
C THR A 465 6.60 0.74 9.91
N SER A 466 5.28 0.80 10.02
CA SER A 466 4.36 0.60 8.91
C SER A 466 3.12 1.47 9.18
N ARG A 467 2.22 1.55 8.20
CA ARG A 467 1.00 2.34 8.30
C ARG A 467 -0.21 1.46 8.05
N THR A 468 -1.25 1.63 8.84
CA THR A 468 -2.55 1.02 8.53
C THR A 468 -3.22 1.75 7.38
N VAL A 469 -4.22 1.12 6.76
CA VAL A 469 -4.94 1.67 5.58
C VAL A 469 -5.61 3.02 5.82
N ASP A 470 -5.93 3.36 7.07
CA ASP A 470 -6.49 4.65 7.48
C ASP A 470 -5.42 5.72 7.76
N GLY A 471 -4.15 5.36 7.61
CA GLY A 471 -3.01 6.27 7.66
C GLY A 471 -2.31 6.40 9.01
N ARG A 472 -2.75 5.66 10.03
CA ARG A 472 -2.10 5.64 11.35
C ARG A 472 -0.73 4.99 11.25
N VAL A 473 0.25 5.63 11.88
CA VAL A 473 1.59 5.06 12.02
C VAL A 473 1.61 4.03 13.14
N GLU A 474 2.22 2.89 12.88
CA GLU A 474 2.52 1.86 13.87
C GLU A 474 4.02 1.58 13.88
N VAL A 475 4.60 1.56 15.09
CA VAL A 475 6.02 1.31 15.32
C VAL A 475 6.20 -0.03 16.01
N PHE A 476 7.10 -0.84 15.47
CA PHE A 476 7.48 -2.14 16.00
C PHE A 476 8.93 -2.10 16.45
N ALA A 477 9.19 -2.71 17.60
CA ALA A 477 10.50 -2.77 18.23
C ALA A 477 10.85 -4.22 18.58
N ILE A 478 12.09 -4.62 18.32
CA ILE A 478 12.60 -5.93 18.75
C ILE A 478 13.99 -5.80 19.36
N ASN A 479 14.23 -6.51 20.47
CA ASN A 479 15.56 -6.74 20.98
C ASN A 479 15.79 -8.25 21.18
N ALA A 480 16.91 -8.63 21.80
CA ALA A 480 17.28 -10.03 21.96
C ALA A 480 16.24 -10.90 22.71
N THR A 481 15.37 -10.31 23.54
CA THR A 481 14.45 -11.07 24.40
C THR A 481 12.97 -10.80 24.11
N THR A 482 12.63 -9.63 23.56
CA THR A 482 11.24 -9.18 23.44
C THR A 482 11.00 -8.49 22.10
N ALA A 483 9.80 -8.68 21.54
CA ALA A 483 9.21 -7.80 20.55
C ALA A 483 8.05 -7.01 21.17
N SER A 484 7.92 -5.74 20.84
CA SER A 484 6.84 -4.84 21.29
C SER A 484 6.38 -3.90 20.19
N HIS A 485 5.18 -3.35 20.30
CA HIS A 485 4.67 -2.38 19.33
C HIS A 485 3.79 -1.30 19.99
N ALA A 486 3.64 -0.17 19.30
CA ALA A 486 2.70 0.90 19.64
C ALA A 486 2.17 1.56 18.36
N TRP A 487 0.95 2.08 18.40
CA TRP A 487 0.29 2.65 17.22
C TRP A 487 -0.38 3.99 17.55
N GLN A 488 -0.53 4.87 16.56
CA GLN A 488 -1.37 6.05 16.73
C GLN A 488 -2.82 5.64 16.98
N THR A 489 -3.46 6.23 17.99
CA THR A 489 -4.85 5.91 18.39
C THR A 489 -5.91 6.41 17.41
N ALA A 490 -5.56 7.41 16.61
CA ALA A 490 -6.26 7.93 15.42
C ALA A 490 -5.19 8.53 14.49
N PRO A 491 -5.48 8.80 13.21
CA PRO A 491 -4.50 9.46 12.33
C PRO A 491 -4.00 10.77 12.96
N ASP A 492 -2.69 10.99 12.90
CA ASP A 492 -2.00 12.17 13.42
C ASP A 492 -2.14 12.40 14.94
N ALA A 493 -2.62 11.38 15.68
CA ALA A 493 -2.86 11.45 17.11
C ALA A 493 -1.72 10.84 17.94
N ALA A 494 -1.86 10.90 19.26
CA ALA A 494 -0.91 10.28 20.19
C ALA A 494 -0.85 8.75 20.02
N PHE A 495 0.33 8.19 20.32
CA PHE A 495 0.57 6.75 20.35
C PHE A 495 -0.12 6.08 21.54
N SER A 496 -0.51 4.83 21.33
CA SER A 496 -0.95 3.90 22.36
C SER A 496 0.16 3.66 23.39
N GLN A 497 -0.19 2.99 24.49
CA GLN A 497 0.83 2.36 25.31
C GLN A 497 1.52 1.24 24.50
N TRP A 498 2.78 0.96 24.82
CA TRP A 498 3.51 -0.15 24.24
C TRP A 498 2.98 -1.48 24.75
N GLU A 499 2.77 -2.42 23.84
CA GLU A 499 2.30 -3.76 24.16
C GLU A 499 3.35 -4.81 23.76
N THR A 500 3.42 -5.90 24.54
CA THR A 500 4.26 -7.04 24.19
C THR A 500 3.71 -7.69 22.93
N PHE A 501 4.54 -7.74 21.89
CA PHE A 501 4.18 -8.23 20.58
C PHE A 501 4.73 -9.63 20.31
N GLY A 502 5.69 -10.12 21.08
CA GLY A 502 6.24 -11.47 20.95
C GLY A 502 7.58 -11.66 21.65
N GLY A 503 8.23 -12.78 21.36
CA GLY A 503 9.61 -13.03 21.77
C GLY A 503 10.62 -12.18 20.99
N GLY A 504 11.86 -12.15 21.48
CA GLY A 504 12.95 -11.39 20.88
C GLY A 504 13.56 -12.02 19.63
N GLY A 505 14.52 -11.29 19.06
CA GLY A 505 15.18 -11.62 17.81
C GLY A 505 16.40 -10.74 17.57
N THR A 506 16.89 -10.75 16.33
CA THR A 506 18.08 -10.01 15.89
C THR A 506 17.75 -8.79 15.04
N SER A 507 16.62 -8.79 14.33
CA SER A 507 16.13 -7.68 13.49
C SER A 507 14.64 -7.81 13.22
N ILE A 508 13.99 -6.71 12.83
CA ILE A 508 12.57 -6.62 12.50
C ILE A 508 12.39 -5.81 11.22
N GLY A 509 11.42 -6.19 10.39
CA GLY A 509 10.98 -5.44 9.23
C GLY A 509 9.46 -5.52 9.10
N ALA A 510 8.84 -4.55 8.43
CA ALA A 510 7.41 -4.55 8.19
C ALA A 510 7.10 -4.14 6.74
N ALA A 511 5.99 -4.66 6.21
CA ALA A 511 5.45 -4.27 4.92
C ALA A 511 3.93 -4.37 4.94
N ASN A 512 3.28 -3.84 3.91
CA ASN A 512 1.83 -3.93 3.75
C ASN A 512 1.50 -4.88 2.62
N ASN A 513 0.58 -5.80 2.88
CA ASN A 513 -0.07 -6.62 1.86
C ASN A 513 -0.74 -5.73 0.78
N ALA A 514 -1.16 -6.29 -0.37
CA ALA A 514 -1.89 -5.51 -1.39
C ALA A 514 -3.18 -4.88 -0.83
N ASP A 515 -3.70 -5.54 0.19
CA ASP A 515 -4.89 -5.18 0.92
C ASP A 515 -4.55 -4.14 2.03
N GLY A 516 -3.28 -3.90 2.32
CA GLY A 516 -2.84 -2.90 3.28
C GLY A 516 -2.77 -3.40 4.73
N ARG A 517 -3.12 -4.66 5.00
CA ARG A 517 -2.81 -5.29 6.29
C ARG A 517 -1.30 -5.34 6.48
N ILE A 518 -0.87 -4.98 7.69
CA ILE A 518 0.55 -5.00 8.05
C ILE A 518 1.02 -6.45 8.21
N GLU A 519 2.14 -6.74 7.59
CA GLU A 519 2.94 -7.96 7.75
C GLU A 519 4.24 -7.57 8.47
N VAL A 520 4.56 -8.23 9.58
CA VAL A 520 5.78 -7.99 10.36
C VAL A 520 6.65 -9.24 10.29
N PHE A 521 7.93 -9.04 9.98
CA PHE A 521 8.95 -10.07 9.88
C PHE A 521 9.96 -9.89 11.01
N GLY A 522 10.14 -10.91 11.84
CA GLY A 522 11.19 -10.99 12.83
C GLY A 522 12.27 -11.97 12.40
N THR A 523 13.52 -11.72 12.79
CA THR A 523 14.65 -12.59 12.51
C THR A 523 15.31 -13.06 13.79
N SER A 524 15.93 -14.23 13.74
CA SER A 524 16.68 -14.80 14.86
C SER A 524 17.82 -15.67 14.35
N HIS A 525 18.66 -16.13 15.27
CA HIS A 525 19.68 -17.15 15.02
C HIS A 525 19.11 -18.51 14.55
N ALA A 526 17.79 -18.69 14.58
CA ALA A 526 17.12 -19.90 14.11
C ALA A 526 16.44 -19.74 12.73
N GLY A 527 16.16 -18.50 12.31
CA GLY A 527 15.38 -18.27 11.10
C GLY A 527 14.57 -16.98 11.08
N VAL A 528 13.69 -16.87 10.10
CA VAL A 528 12.77 -15.75 9.85
C VAL A 528 11.34 -16.17 10.16
N TYR A 529 10.69 -15.43 11.05
CA TYR A 529 9.30 -15.64 11.46
C TYR A 529 8.49 -14.41 11.10
N HIS A 530 7.17 -14.58 10.95
CA HIS A 530 6.27 -13.49 10.60
C HIS A 530 4.98 -13.54 11.41
N ARG A 531 4.34 -12.38 11.47
CA ARG A 531 3.04 -12.15 12.08
C ARG A 531 2.31 -11.11 11.25
N TRP A 532 1.02 -11.30 11.04
CA TRP A 532 0.24 -10.41 10.20
C TRP A 532 -1.02 -9.93 10.88
N GLN A 533 -1.45 -8.75 10.49
CA GLN A 533 -2.68 -8.14 10.98
C GLN A 533 -3.88 -8.96 10.46
N THR A 534 -4.77 -9.38 11.35
CA THR A 534 -6.01 -10.13 11.06
C THR A 534 -7.26 -9.28 11.23
N GLY A 535 -7.11 -8.09 11.81
CA GLY A 535 -8.13 -7.07 12.01
C GLY A 535 -7.46 -5.79 12.53
N PHE A 536 -8.20 -4.72 12.77
CA PHE A 536 -7.63 -3.40 13.07
C PHE A 536 -6.60 -3.38 14.22
N ALA A 537 -6.85 -4.14 15.29
CA ALA A 537 -5.95 -4.29 16.43
C ALA A 537 -5.61 -5.76 16.75
N THR A 538 -6.01 -6.69 15.87
CA THR A 538 -5.80 -8.12 16.09
C THR A 538 -4.77 -8.66 15.12
N TRP A 539 -4.00 -9.63 15.60
CA TRP A 539 -2.87 -10.19 14.89
C TRP A 539 -2.93 -11.71 14.90
N SER A 540 -2.33 -12.35 13.89
CA SER A 540 -2.08 -13.79 13.90
C SER A 540 -1.16 -14.18 15.07
N GLU A 541 -0.90 -15.47 15.27
CA GLU A 541 0.27 -15.88 16.05
C GLU A 541 1.54 -15.69 15.21
N TRP A 542 2.70 -15.63 15.88
CA TRP A 542 3.99 -15.74 15.18
C TRP A 542 4.17 -17.15 14.61
N ALA A 543 4.56 -17.22 13.35
CA ALA A 543 4.86 -18.46 12.65
C ALA A 543 6.15 -18.33 11.85
N TRP A 544 6.75 -19.46 11.46
CA TRP A 544 7.79 -19.44 10.42
C TRP A 544 7.22 -18.90 9.11
N LEU A 545 8.03 -18.18 8.33
CA LEU A 545 7.63 -17.75 6.99
C LEU A 545 7.66 -18.97 6.04
N ASN A 546 6.60 -19.78 6.09
CA ASN A 546 6.50 -21.14 5.55
C ASN A 546 7.45 -22.15 6.25
N ASP A 547 8.76 -21.98 6.07
CA ASP A 547 9.82 -22.72 6.78
C ASP A 547 10.75 -21.73 7.51
N SER A 548 11.77 -22.22 8.23
CA SER A 548 12.62 -21.35 9.03
C SER A 548 13.43 -20.34 8.20
N GLY A 549 13.71 -20.64 6.92
CA GLY A 549 14.60 -19.84 6.11
C GLY A 549 16.02 -19.74 6.68
N PRO A 550 16.77 -18.69 6.32
CA PRO A 550 18.14 -18.50 6.79
C PRO A 550 18.20 -18.04 8.25
N ALA A 551 19.16 -18.59 9.00
CA ALA A 551 19.54 -18.08 10.31
C ALA A 551 20.25 -16.72 10.20
N ILE A 552 19.85 -15.77 11.04
CA ILE A 552 20.33 -14.38 11.01
C ILE A 552 21.00 -14.04 12.34
N ASN A 553 22.29 -13.70 12.26
CA ASN A 553 23.12 -13.31 13.42
C ASN A 553 22.94 -11.86 13.83
#